data_AF-A0A1F5J8Y2-F1
#
_entry.id   AF-A0A1F5J8Y2-F1
#
_cell.length_a   1.000
_cell.length_b   1.000
_cell.length_c   1.000
_cell.angle_alpha   90.00
_cell.angle_beta   90.00
_cell.angle_gamma   90.00
#
_symmetry.space_group_name_H-M   'P 1'
#
loop_
_entity.id
_entity.type
_entity.pdbx_description
1 polymer ?
#
loop_
_entity_poly.entity_id
_entity_poly.type
_entity_poly.pdbx_seq_one_letter_code
_entity_poly.pdbx_strand_id
1 'polypeptide(L)'
;MPKASGPFDSFDNLDKIDINSVLYWLKTPPAPAKLEDYLANKILYPSAFSLSIDDMKIDLAILREALRMNGPKPGQKMGPLLGDNPFLNFTLRKIIIPQNFLRFYPDLVSLTWAFVDGLLLNRKKEDWFGDLWIVVVSDDIDEVVGTVLLPQFMNLQASLEFNLLGNTYKVRVGSLTVLPCPKERCELSYKVSGGQILGKNESALEVYGGRLGLMIDGRV
;
A
#
# COMPACT_ATOMS: atom_id res chain seq x y z
N MET A 1 9.10 -23.78 -22.44
CA MET A 1 9.77 -22.90 -21.46
C MET A 1 8.69 -22.21 -20.65
N PRO A 2 8.78 -22.15 -19.32
CA PRO A 2 7.82 -21.36 -18.54
C PRO A 2 7.93 -19.90 -18.97
N LYS A 3 6.80 -19.24 -19.24
CA LYS A 3 6.78 -17.80 -19.52
C LYS A 3 7.29 -17.09 -18.28
N ALA A 4 8.24 -16.16 -18.44
CA ALA A 4 8.62 -15.28 -17.34
C ALA A 4 7.39 -14.47 -16.96
N SER A 5 6.87 -14.65 -15.75
CA SER A 5 5.70 -13.93 -15.25
C SER A 5 6.12 -12.58 -14.67
N GLY A 6 5.48 -11.51 -15.11
CA GLY A 6 5.63 -10.18 -14.54
C GLY A 6 4.53 -9.84 -13.52
N PRO A 7 4.64 -8.69 -12.83
CA PRO A 7 3.64 -8.27 -11.85
C PRO A 7 2.24 -8.13 -12.48
N PHE A 8 2.20 -7.67 -13.73
CA PHE A 8 1.00 -7.41 -14.49
C PHE A 8 0.26 -8.68 -14.96
N ASP A 9 0.92 -9.84 -15.01
CA ASP A 9 0.24 -11.14 -15.27
C ASP A 9 -0.77 -11.51 -14.18
N SER A 10 -0.72 -10.84 -13.02
CA SER A 10 -1.62 -11.09 -11.90
C SER A 10 -3.00 -10.43 -12.06
N PHE A 11 -3.27 -9.75 -13.17
CA PHE A 11 -4.48 -8.95 -13.38
C PHE A 11 -5.10 -9.20 -14.76
N ASP A 12 -6.38 -9.59 -14.79
CA ASP A 12 -7.08 -9.97 -16.03
C ASP A 12 -7.71 -8.79 -16.80
N ASN A 13 -7.69 -7.58 -16.25
CA ASN A 13 -8.47 -6.43 -16.71
C ASN A 13 -7.63 -5.15 -16.89
N LEU A 14 -6.33 -5.32 -17.17
CA LEU A 14 -5.41 -4.20 -17.40
C LEU A 14 -5.80 -3.34 -18.61
N ASP A 15 -6.42 -3.94 -19.62
CA ASP A 15 -6.96 -3.29 -20.82
C ASP A 15 -8.09 -2.30 -20.50
N LYS A 16 -8.69 -2.39 -19.30
CA LYS A 16 -9.78 -1.53 -18.83
C LYS A 16 -9.30 -0.38 -17.95
N ILE A 17 -7.99 -0.26 -17.70
CA ILE A 17 -7.43 0.86 -16.96
C ILE A 17 -7.58 2.14 -17.80
N ASP A 18 -8.31 3.11 -17.27
CA ASP A 18 -8.41 4.44 -17.87
C ASP A 18 -7.08 5.21 -17.69
N ILE A 19 -6.51 5.67 -18.81
CA ILE A 19 -5.25 6.41 -18.83
C ILE A 19 -5.33 7.67 -17.96
N ASN A 20 -6.48 8.35 -17.91
CA ASN A 20 -6.61 9.55 -17.08
C ASN A 20 -6.51 9.24 -15.58
N SER A 21 -6.95 8.05 -15.17
CA SER A 21 -6.81 7.57 -13.80
C SER A 21 -5.33 7.29 -13.44
N VAL A 22 -4.52 6.86 -14.42
CA VAL A 22 -3.07 6.68 -14.21
C VAL A 22 -2.34 8.03 -14.12
N LEU A 23 -2.71 9.00 -14.95
CA LEU A 23 -2.10 10.35 -14.98
C LEU A 23 -2.21 11.06 -13.63
N TYR A 24 -3.29 10.81 -12.87
CA TYR A 24 -3.51 11.39 -11.54
C TYR A 24 -2.36 11.10 -10.56
N TRP A 25 -1.69 9.95 -10.68
CA TRP A 25 -0.60 9.55 -9.79
C TRP A 25 0.76 10.14 -10.16
N LEU A 26 0.89 10.71 -11.37
CA LEU A 26 2.17 11.14 -11.92
C LEU A 26 2.37 12.64 -11.72
N LYS A 27 3.45 13.02 -11.02
CA LYS A 27 3.82 14.44 -10.84
C LYS A 27 4.16 15.15 -12.15
N THR A 28 4.77 14.42 -13.08
CA THR A 28 5.17 14.92 -14.40
C THR A 28 4.67 13.92 -15.44
N PRO A 29 3.38 14.00 -15.80
CA PRO A 29 2.77 13.00 -16.67
C PRO A 29 3.31 13.10 -18.10
N PRO A 30 3.58 11.96 -18.77
CA PRO A 30 3.78 11.96 -20.22
C PRO A 30 2.48 12.30 -20.95
N ALA A 31 2.57 12.56 -22.27
CA ALA A 31 1.39 12.72 -23.10
C ALA A 31 0.50 11.45 -23.03
N PRO A 32 -0.85 11.57 -22.97
CA PRO A 32 -1.75 10.42 -22.80
C PRO A 32 -1.51 9.29 -23.80
N ALA A 33 -1.29 9.60 -25.09
CA ALA A 33 -1.00 8.60 -26.11
C ALA A 33 0.27 7.79 -25.81
N LYS A 34 1.31 8.41 -25.27
CA LYS A 34 2.53 7.70 -24.86
C LYS A 34 2.28 6.77 -23.68
N LEU A 35 1.40 7.16 -22.76
CA LEU A 35 1.04 6.34 -21.62
C LEU A 35 0.16 5.15 -22.03
N GLU A 36 -0.70 5.34 -23.02
CA GLU A 36 -1.49 4.27 -23.65
C GLU A 36 -0.59 3.24 -24.33
N ASP A 37 0.36 3.69 -25.15
CA ASP A 37 1.38 2.81 -25.76
C ASP A 37 2.18 2.05 -24.69
N TYR A 38 2.52 2.73 -23.59
CA TYR A 38 3.25 2.14 -22.49
C TYR A 38 2.44 1.05 -21.78
N LEU A 39 1.16 1.30 -21.48
CA LEU A 39 0.25 0.32 -20.90
C LEU A 39 0.06 -0.89 -21.84
N ALA A 40 -0.16 -0.65 -23.13
CA ALA A 40 -0.27 -1.70 -24.13
C ALA A 40 0.98 -2.58 -24.16
N ASN A 41 2.17 -1.98 -24.12
CA ASN A 41 3.43 -2.72 -24.03
C ASN A 41 3.54 -3.55 -22.75
N LYS A 42 3.05 -3.06 -21.60
CA LYS A 42 3.05 -3.85 -20.36
C LYS A 42 2.07 -5.00 -20.38
N ILE A 43 0.94 -4.87 -21.08
CA ILE A 43 -0.01 -5.97 -21.30
C ILE A 43 0.60 -7.03 -22.21
N LEU A 44 1.28 -6.61 -23.30
CA LEU A 44 1.90 -7.53 -24.25
C LEU A 44 3.18 -8.19 -23.70
N TYR A 45 3.94 -7.45 -22.89
CA TYR A 45 5.24 -7.84 -22.34
C TYR A 45 5.29 -7.61 -20.81
N PRO A 46 4.51 -8.37 -20.02
CA PRO A 46 4.37 -8.15 -18.58
C PRO A 46 5.68 -8.32 -17.80
N SER A 47 6.61 -9.14 -18.32
CA SER A 47 7.95 -9.34 -17.75
C SER A 47 8.97 -8.26 -18.11
N ALA A 48 8.59 -7.21 -18.86
CA ALA A 48 9.51 -6.15 -19.24
C ALA A 48 9.87 -5.26 -18.04
N PHE A 49 11.17 -5.17 -17.72
CA PHE A 49 11.68 -4.29 -16.69
C PHE A 49 11.61 -2.83 -17.11
N SER A 50 11.34 -1.93 -16.16
CA SER A 50 11.48 -0.48 -16.36
C SER A 50 12.96 -0.14 -16.55
N LEU A 51 13.26 0.70 -17.54
CA LEU A 51 14.65 1.06 -17.87
C LEU A 51 15.13 2.32 -17.14
N SER A 52 14.19 3.13 -16.63
CA SER A 52 14.46 4.35 -15.89
C SER A 52 13.62 4.45 -14.62
N ILE A 53 14.01 5.37 -13.73
CA ILE A 53 13.23 5.69 -12.52
C ILE A 53 11.85 6.25 -12.89
N ASP A 54 11.75 7.00 -13.99
CA ASP A 54 10.47 7.57 -14.42
C ASP A 54 9.55 6.49 -15.01
N ASP A 55 10.11 5.52 -15.75
CA ASP A 55 9.37 4.32 -16.18
C ASP A 55 8.86 3.53 -14.97
N MET A 56 9.68 3.38 -13.92
CA MET A 56 9.27 2.69 -12.70
C MET A 56 8.13 3.43 -11.97
N LYS A 57 8.11 4.76 -11.99
CA LYS A 57 6.98 5.54 -11.46
C LYS A 57 5.70 5.31 -12.26
N ILE A 58 5.80 5.21 -13.59
CA ILE A 58 4.69 4.86 -14.46
C ILE A 58 4.19 3.44 -14.13
N ASP A 59 5.09 2.48 -13.99
CA ASP A 59 4.77 1.10 -13.62
C ASP A 59 4.01 1.04 -12.28
N LEU A 60 4.50 1.74 -11.27
CA LEU A 60 3.83 1.82 -9.97
C LEU A 60 2.48 2.56 -10.05
N ALA A 61 2.31 3.52 -10.94
CA ALA A 61 1.02 4.20 -11.16
C ALA A 61 0.00 3.26 -11.84
N ILE A 62 0.43 2.49 -12.84
CA ILE A 62 -0.40 1.44 -13.46
C ILE A 62 -0.76 0.37 -12.42
N LEU A 63 0.22 -0.05 -11.60
CA LEU A 63 -0.01 -1.03 -10.53
C LEU A 63 -1.05 -0.56 -9.52
N ARG A 64 -1.03 0.73 -9.12
CA ARG A 64 -2.07 1.32 -8.24
C ARG A 64 -3.46 1.14 -8.83
N GLU A 65 -3.62 1.46 -10.12
CA GLU A 65 -4.91 1.35 -10.80
C GLU A 65 -5.34 -0.11 -10.98
N ALA A 66 -4.41 -1.01 -11.33
CA ALA A 66 -4.68 -2.44 -11.40
C ALA A 66 -5.17 -3.00 -10.05
N LEU A 67 -4.49 -2.63 -8.96
CA LEU A 67 -4.89 -3.00 -7.60
C LEU A 67 -6.24 -2.40 -7.21
N ARG A 68 -6.53 -1.16 -7.60
CA ARG A 68 -7.82 -0.49 -7.34
C ARG A 68 -8.97 -1.16 -8.06
N MET A 69 -8.79 -1.56 -9.32
CA MET A 69 -9.82 -2.21 -10.13
C MET A 69 -10.15 -3.64 -9.65
N ASN A 70 -9.14 -4.33 -9.14
CA ASN A 70 -9.25 -5.69 -8.58
C ASN A 70 -9.41 -5.67 -7.05
N GLY A 71 -9.52 -4.49 -6.47
CA GLY A 71 -9.70 -4.25 -5.06
C GLY A 71 -11.09 -4.65 -4.57
N PRO A 72 -11.27 -4.68 -3.24
CA PRO A 72 -12.54 -4.96 -2.60
C PRO A 72 -13.61 -3.95 -3.00
N LYS A 73 -14.73 -4.43 -3.57
CA LYS A 73 -15.85 -3.59 -4.03
C LYS A 73 -16.90 -3.41 -2.94
N PRO A 74 -17.48 -2.20 -2.77
CA PRO A 74 -18.57 -1.97 -1.83
C PRO A 74 -19.75 -2.91 -2.13
N GLY A 75 -20.19 -3.69 -1.13
CA GLY A 75 -21.33 -4.59 -1.24
C GLY A 75 -21.03 -6.01 -1.74
N GLN A 76 -19.78 -6.33 -2.11
CA GLN A 76 -19.38 -7.70 -2.40
C GLN A 76 -19.14 -8.46 -1.08
N LYS A 77 -19.96 -9.48 -0.80
CA LYS A 77 -19.77 -10.34 0.38
C LYS A 77 -18.49 -11.14 0.21
N MET A 78 -17.43 -10.75 0.92
CA MET A 78 -16.20 -11.54 0.95
C MET A 78 -16.46 -12.88 1.66
N GLY A 79 -16.03 -13.97 1.04
CA GLY A 79 -16.10 -15.30 1.66
C GLY A 79 -15.35 -15.34 2.99
N PRO A 80 -15.79 -16.16 3.96
CA PRO A 80 -15.31 -16.11 5.34
C PRO A 80 -13.87 -16.58 5.58
N LEU A 81 -13.19 -17.16 4.57
CA LEU A 81 -11.91 -17.85 4.82
C LEU A 81 -10.73 -17.40 3.95
N LEU A 82 -10.95 -16.91 2.74
CA LEU A 82 -9.91 -16.34 1.86
C LEU A 82 -10.64 -15.32 0.98
N GLY A 83 -10.38 -14.03 1.21
CA GLY A 83 -11.02 -12.96 0.43
C GLY A 83 -10.67 -13.09 -1.05
N ASP A 84 -11.58 -12.68 -1.92
CA ASP A 84 -11.46 -12.72 -3.39
C ASP A 84 -10.26 -11.93 -3.97
N ASN A 85 -9.36 -11.40 -3.12
CA ASN A 85 -8.22 -10.60 -3.49
C ASN A 85 -6.91 -11.24 -2.96
N PRO A 86 -5.98 -11.66 -3.83
CA PRO A 86 -4.74 -12.33 -3.41
C PRO A 86 -3.75 -11.40 -2.70
N PHE A 87 -3.99 -10.08 -2.75
CA PHE A 87 -3.13 -9.04 -2.21
C PHE A 87 -3.62 -8.49 -0.86
N LEU A 88 -4.84 -8.86 -0.43
CA LEU A 88 -5.44 -8.29 0.77
C LEU A 88 -6.28 -9.30 1.55
N ASN A 89 -5.89 -9.55 2.79
CA ASN A 89 -6.67 -10.34 3.74
C ASN A 89 -7.25 -9.41 4.82
N PHE A 90 -8.55 -9.16 4.74
CA PHE A 90 -9.25 -8.29 5.70
C PHE A 90 -9.34 -8.88 7.10
N THR A 91 -9.62 -10.18 7.21
CA THR A 91 -9.77 -10.87 8.49
C THR A 91 -8.49 -10.81 9.30
N LEU A 92 -7.35 -11.06 8.65
CA LEU A 92 -6.03 -11.04 9.27
C LEU A 92 -5.35 -9.66 9.21
N ARG A 93 -5.98 -8.69 8.54
CA ARG A 93 -5.43 -7.35 8.26
C ARG A 93 -4.04 -7.40 7.65
N LYS A 94 -3.86 -8.23 6.63
CA LYS A 94 -2.60 -8.38 5.91
C LYS A 94 -2.69 -7.78 4.52
N ILE A 95 -1.72 -6.94 4.18
CA ILE A 95 -1.35 -6.61 2.80
C ILE A 95 -0.33 -7.66 2.39
N ILE A 96 -0.61 -8.38 1.30
CA ILE A 96 0.23 -9.46 0.81
C ILE A 96 0.88 -9.00 -0.48
N ILE A 97 2.20 -8.82 -0.44
CA ILE A 97 3.01 -8.42 -1.60
C ILE A 97 3.74 -9.66 -2.10
N PRO A 98 3.52 -10.11 -3.34
CA PRO A 98 4.29 -11.22 -3.89
C PRO A 98 5.78 -10.89 -3.97
N GLN A 99 6.66 -11.80 -3.52
CA GLN A 99 8.11 -11.61 -3.52
C GLN A 99 8.67 -11.32 -4.92
N ASN A 100 8.07 -11.88 -5.96
CA ASN A 100 8.47 -11.62 -7.34
C ASN A 100 8.27 -10.15 -7.75
N PHE A 101 7.35 -9.39 -7.14
CA PHE A 101 7.18 -7.97 -7.44
C PHE A 101 8.42 -7.15 -7.04
N LEU A 102 9.13 -7.54 -5.98
CA LEU A 102 10.38 -6.89 -5.55
C LEU A 102 11.51 -7.04 -6.56
N ARG A 103 11.44 -8.00 -7.49
CA ARG A 103 12.40 -8.12 -8.60
C ARG A 103 12.24 -6.95 -9.59
N PHE A 104 11.02 -6.46 -9.77
CA PHE A 104 10.69 -5.35 -10.67
C PHE A 104 10.72 -4.00 -9.94
N TYR A 105 10.31 -3.99 -8.67
CA TYR A 105 10.19 -2.81 -7.83
C TYR A 105 10.98 -3.01 -6.53
N PRO A 106 12.30 -2.81 -6.53
CA PRO A 106 13.15 -3.14 -5.38
C PRO A 106 12.91 -2.25 -4.15
N ASP A 107 12.34 -1.05 -4.35
CA ASP A 107 11.96 -0.18 -3.25
C ASP A 107 10.65 -0.62 -2.60
N LEU A 108 10.77 -1.34 -1.48
CA LEU A 108 9.65 -1.84 -0.69
C LEU A 108 8.72 -0.71 -0.19
N VAL A 109 9.25 0.50 0.06
CA VAL A 109 8.43 1.63 0.51
C VAL A 109 7.48 2.07 -0.61
N SER A 110 8.03 2.35 -1.80
CA SER A 110 7.22 2.74 -2.96
C SER A 110 6.24 1.64 -3.39
N LEU A 111 6.64 0.37 -3.30
CA LEU A 111 5.77 -0.76 -3.60
C LEU A 111 4.62 -0.88 -2.59
N THR A 112 4.94 -0.86 -1.29
CA THR A 112 3.90 -0.89 -0.24
C THR A 112 2.93 0.27 -0.39
N TRP A 113 3.45 1.45 -0.72
CA TRP A 113 2.61 2.62 -0.97
C TRP A 113 1.64 2.39 -2.14
N ALA A 114 2.09 1.79 -3.25
CA ALA A 114 1.19 1.44 -4.36
C ALA A 114 0.05 0.50 -3.91
N PHE A 115 0.33 -0.44 -3.00
CA PHE A 115 -0.69 -1.33 -2.42
C PHE A 115 -1.66 -0.58 -1.51
N VAL A 116 -1.17 0.31 -0.65
CA VAL A 116 -2.03 1.13 0.22
C VAL A 116 -2.95 2.02 -0.63
N ASP A 117 -2.40 2.71 -1.63
CA ASP A 117 -3.18 3.58 -2.53
C ASP A 117 -4.24 2.78 -3.29
N GLY A 118 -3.86 1.65 -3.88
CA GLY A 118 -4.76 0.83 -4.69
C GLY A 118 -5.85 0.15 -3.88
N LEU A 119 -5.52 -0.37 -2.69
CA LEU A 119 -6.41 -1.29 -1.96
C LEU A 119 -7.16 -0.63 -0.80
N LEU A 120 -6.60 0.43 -0.20
CA LEU A 120 -7.10 0.97 1.08
C LEU A 120 -7.58 2.41 0.99
N LEU A 121 -7.16 3.21 -0.01
CA LEU A 121 -7.46 4.64 -0.09
C LEU A 121 -8.97 4.94 -0.13
N ASN A 122 -9.73 4.19 -0.91
CA ASN A 122 -11.18 4.40 -1.07
C ASN A 122 -12.03 3.66 -0.03
N ARG A 123 -11.39 3.02 0.97
CA ARG A 123 -12.12 2.28 2.01
C ARG A 123 -12.91 3.27 2.86
N LYS A 124 -14.18 2.96 3.10
CA LYS A 124 -14.95 3.66 4.14
C LYS A 124 -14.27 3.46 5.49
N LYS A 125 -13.85 4.56 6.10
CA LYS A 125 -13.21 4.62 7.43
C LYS A 125 -14.25 4.47 8.57
N GLU A 126 -15.29 3.67 8.33
CA GLU A 126 -16.48 3.50 9.20
C GLU A 126 -16.41 2.22 10.04
N ASP A 127 -15.57 1.24 9.66
CA ASP A 127 -15.42 -0.01 10.40
C ASP A 127 -14.51 0.17 11.62
N TRP A 128 -15.05 -0.18 12.79
CA TRP A 128 -14.43 -0.12 14.13
C TRP A 128 -13.12 -0.92 14.27
N PHE A 129 -12.79 -1.74 13.27
CA PHE A 129 -11.69 -2.68 13.27
C PHE A 129 -10.50 -2.16 12.47
N GLY A 130 -9.77 -1.22 13.07
CA GLY A 130 -8.32 -1.07 12.96
C GLY A 130 -7.78 -0.35 11.74
N ASP A 131 -7.14 0.78 12.00
CA ASP A 131 -6.27 1.48 11.06
C ASP A 131 -4.88 0.81 10.90
N LEU A 132 -4.70 -0.40 11.44
CA LEU A 132 -3.42 -1.11 11.49
C LEU A 132 -3.42 -2.35 10.59
N TRP A 133 -2.46 -2.40 9.67
CA TRP A 133 -2.30 -3.47 8.68
C TRP A 133 -0.88 -4.02 8.71
N ILE A 134 -0.75 -5.34 8.69
CA ILE A 134 0.55 -6.02 8.60
C ILE A 134 0.92 -6.15 7.13
N VAL A 135 2.16 -5.82 6.78
CA VAL A 135 2.69 -6.02 5.43
C VAL A 135 3.49 -7.30 5.43
N VAL A 136 3.07 -8.23 4.57
CA VAL A 136 3.72 -9.53 4.38
C VAL A 136 4.23 -9.60 2.96
N VAL A 137 5.46 -10.03 2.80
CA VAL A 137 5.98 -10.45 1.50
C VAL A 137 5.87 -11.97 1.43
N SER A 138 5.25 -12.47 0.36
CA SER A 138 4.86 -13.89 0.25
C SER A 138 5.43 -14.53 -1.02
N ASP A 139 5.96 -15.73 -0.87
CA ASP A 139 6.38 -16.66 -1.92
C ASP A 139 6.09 -18.08 -1.39
N ASP A 140 7.11 -18.94 -1.23
CA ASP A 140 7.00 -20.21 -0.49
C ASP A 140 6.84 -20.00 1.03
N ILE A 141 7.32 -18.87 1.57
CA ILE A 141 7.29 -18.53 2.99
C ILE A 141 6.82 -17.08 3.14
N ASP A 142 5.91 -16.85 4.09
CA ASP A 142 5.45 -15.52 4.47
C ASP A 142 6.48 -14.81 5.38
N GLU A 143 7.01 -13.68 4.93
CA GLU A 143 7.86 -12.78 5.72
C GLU A 143 7.07 -11.53 6.13
N VAL A 144 6.95 -11.27 7.43
CA VAL A 144 6.41 -9.98 7.91
C VAL A 144 7.49 -8.91 7.76
N VAL A 145 7.23 -7.89 6.95
CA VAL A 145 8.23 -6.85 6.65
C VAL A 145 7.93 -5.51 7.30
N GLY A 146 6.72 -5.29 7.80
CA GLY A 146 6.32 -4.02 8.41
C GLY A 146 4.86 -3.93 8.78
N THR A 147 4.49 -2.71 9.18
CA THR A 147 3.12 -2.35 9.53
C THR A 147 2.75 -1.03 8.85
N VAL A 148 1.49 -0.91 8.41
CA VAL A 148 0.87 0.32 7.92
C VAL A 148 -0.16 0.77 8.96
N LEU A 149 -0.09 2.05 9.34
CA LEU A 149 -1.02 2.73 10.22
C LEU A 149 -1.73 3.84 9.45
N LEU A 150 -3.07 3.85 9.46
CA LEU A 150 -3.94 4.75 8.70
C LEU A 150 -4.74 5.66 9.65
N PRO A 151 -4.12 6.55 10.43
CA PRO A 151 -4.84 7.32 11.44
C PRO A 151 -5.97 8.17 10.86
N GLN A 152 -6.98 8.45 11.69
CA GLN A 152 -8.07 9.35 11.35
C GLN A 152 -7.86 10.73 11.96
N PHE A 153 -7.90 11.75 11.11
CA PHE A 153 -7.82 13.13 11.54
C PHE A 153 -9.18 13.80 11.43
N MET A 154 -9.64 14.42 12.52
CA MET A 154 -10.94 15.09 12.58
C MET A 154 -10.88 16.52 12.01
N ASN A 155 -9.68 17.11 11.93
CA ASN A 155 -9.47 18.45 11.37
C ASN A 155 -8.03 18.62 10.86
N LEU A 156 -7.79 19.65 10.05
CA LEU A 156 -6.48 19.92 9.42
C LEU A 156 -5.36 20.28 10.41
N GLN A 157 -5.70 20.69 11.64
CA GLN A 157 -4.72 21.03 12.69
C GLN A 157 -4.32 19.81 13.52
N ALA A 158 -4.94 18.67 13.27
CA ALA A 158 -4.72 17.46 14.04
C ALA A 158 -3.29 16.91 13.83
N SER A 159 -2.78 16.28 14.88
CA SER A 159 -1.47 15.63 14.85
C SER A 159 -1.43 14.39 15.74
N LEU A 160 -0.61 13.43 15.33
CA LEU A 160 -0.18 12.32 16.18
C LEU A 160 1.29 12.50 16.52
N GLU A 161 1.59 12.39 17.81
CA GLU A 161 2.95 12.29 18.29
C GLU A 161 3.21 10.85 18.71
N PHE A 162 4.20 10.23 18.08
CA PHE A 162 4.62 8.87 18.33
C PHE A 162 5.96 8.88 19.06
N ASN A 163 6.10 8.07 20.10
CA ASN A 163 7.40 7.77 20.69
C ASN A 163 7.76 6.32 20.36
N LEU A 164 8.83 6.16 19.59
CA LEU A 164 9.36 4.88 19.16
C LEU A 164 10.83 4.80 19.53
N LEU A 165 11.18 3.85 20.40
CA LEU A 165 12.55 3.64 20.87
C LEU A 165 13.20 4.92 21.45
N GLY A 166 12.40 5.75 22.14
CA GLY A 166 12.86 7.00 22.74
C GLY A 166 12.89 8.21 21.80
N ASN A 167 12.62 8.02 20.50
CA ASN A 167 12.53 9.09 19.51
C ASN A 167 11.09 9.53 19.33
N THR A 168 10.86 10.85 19.33
CA THR A 168 9.54 11.43 19.12
C THR A 168 9.36 11.84 17.66
N TYR A 169 8.31 11.32 17.02
CA TYR A 169 7.93 11.61 15.64
C TYR A 169 6.57 12.29 15.61
N LYS A 170 6.44 13.39 14.88
CA LYS A 170 5.19 14.11 14.71
C LYS A 170 4.62 13.91 13.32
N VAL A 171 3.44 13.30 13.24
CA VAL A 171 2.69 13.05 12.01
C VAL A 171 1.53 14.05 11.94
N ARG A 172 1.39 14.72 10.80
CA ARG A 172 0.33 15.70 10.54
C ARG A 172 -0.62 15.19 9.46
N VAL A 173 -1.78 15.81 9.36
CA VAL A 173 -2.70 15.58 8.23
C VAL A 173 -1.98 15.79 6.89
N GLY A 174 -2.23 14.91 5.94
CA GLY A 174 -1.64 14.95 4.60
C GLY A 174 -0.21 14.40 4.51
N SER A 175 0.38 13.92 5.63
CA SER A 175 1.71 13.33 5.61
C SER A 175 1.71 11.83 5.34
N LEU A 176 2.76 11.36 4.68
CA LEU A 176 3.10 9.95 4.55
C LEU A 176 4.52 9.78 5.09
N THR A 177 4.68 9.04 6.18
CA THR A 177 5.95 8.95 6.91
C THR A 177 6.26 7.50 7.22
N VAL A 178 7.53 7.10 7.10
CA VAL A 178 8.02 5.80 7.55
C VAL A 178 8.88 5.99 8.79
N LEU A 179 8.50 5.33 9.88
CA LEU A 179 9.26 5.30 11.12
C LEU A 179 10.12 4.02 11.18
N PRO A 180 11.43 4.14 11.44
CA PRO A 180 12.30 2.97 11.50
C PRO A 180 11.99 2.14 12.75
N CYS A 181 11.57 0.88 12.55
CA CYS A 181 11.44 -0.13 13.60
C CYS A 181 12.32 -1.33 13.22
N PRO A 182 13.62 -1.31 13.58
CA PRO A 182 14.57 -2.35 13.16
C PRO A 182 14.38 -3.68 13.89
N LYS A 183 13.61 -3.70 14.99
CA LYS A 183 13.21 -4.93 15.68
C LYS A 183 12.03 -5.56 14.94
N GLU A 184 11.88 -6.88 15.07
CA GLU A 184 10.70 -7.57 14.53
C GLU A 184 9.39 -7.01 15.09
N ARG A 185 9.41 -6.59 16.36
CA ARG A 185 8.30 -5.93 17.02
C ARG A 185 8.78 -4.71 17.80
N CYS A 186 8.03 -3.62 17.70
CA CYS A 186 8.23 -2.43 18.52
C CYS A 186 6.96 -2.05 19.25
N GLU A 187 7.14 -1.56 20.47
CA GLU A 187 6.09 -0.83 21.18
C GLU A 187 6.14 0.64 20.77
N LEU A 188 4.97 1.17 20.43
CA LEU A 188 4.76 2.53 19.97
C LEU A 188 3.80 3.21 20.93
N SER A 189 4.30 4.13 21.76
CA SER A 189 3.39 5.00 22.52
C SER A 189 2.98 6.20 21.67
N TYR A 190 1.73 6.63 21.82
CA TYR A 190 1.18 7.70 20.98
C TYR A 190 0.29 8.65 21.77
N LYS A 191 0.30 9.91 21.34
CA LYS A 191 -0.59 10.96 21.80
C LYS A 191 -1.28 11.58 20.59
N VAL A 192 -2.60 11.64 20.65
CA VAL A 192 -3.41 12.21 19.56
C VAL A 192 -3.98 13.55 19.98
N SER A 193 -3.89 14.52 19.08
CA SER A 193 -4.58 15.81 19.19
C SER A 193 -5.44 15.99 17.94
N GLY A 194 -6.76 16.02 18.09
CA GLY A 194 -7.70 16.25 16.97
C GLY A 194 -7.89 15.05 16.02
N GLY A 195 -7.66 13.82 16.47
CA GLY A 195 -7.79 12.61 15.67
C GLY A 195 -7.98 11.35 16.51
N GLN A 196 -7.89 10.18 15.88
CA GLN A 196 -7.93 8.87 16.54
C GLN A 196 -7.20 7.80 15.73
N ILE A 197 -6.82 6.71 16.39
CA ILE A 197 -6.47 5.44 15.75
C ILE A 197 -7.63 4.49 16.03
N LEU A 198 -8.36 4.05 15.00
CA LEU A 198 -9.54 3.22 15.19
C LEU A 198 -9.24 1.89 15.88
N GLY A 199 -10.13 1.49 16.77
CA GLY A 199 -10.07 0.21 17.47
C GLY A 199 -8.97 0.14 18.54
N LYS A 200 -8.39 1.28 18.92
CA LYS A 200 -7.35 1.39 19.96
C LYS A 200 -7.72 2.45 20.99
N ASN A 201 -7.92 1.99 22.22
CA ASN A 201 -8.22 2.83 23.39
C ASN A 201 -6.99 3.06 24.28
N GLU A 202 -5.90 2.35 24.02
CA GLU A 202 -4.66 2.37 24.79
C GLU A 202 -3.73 3.49 24.29
N SER A 203 -2.85 4.01 25.14
CA SER A 203 -1.83 5.00 24.74
C SER A 203 -0.58 4.36 24.10
N ALA A 204 -0.61 3.06 23.83
CA ALA A 204 0.47 2.29 23.25
C ALA A 204 -0.05 1.20 22.30
N LEU A 205 0.79 0.80 21.34
CA LEU A 205 0.48 -0.21 20.33
C LEU A 205 1.72 -1.06 20.11
N GLU A 206 1.55 -2.37 19.97
CA GLU A 206 2.59 -3.25 19.43
C GLU A 206 2.44 -3.31 17.90
N VAL A 207 3.53 -3.05 17.19
CA VAL A 207 3.58 -3.09 15.72
C VAL A 207 4.72 -3.97 15.25
N TYR A 208 4.54 -4.58 14.08
CA TYR A 208 5.64 -5.28 13.41
C TYR A 208 6.53 -4.27 12.70
N GLY A 209 7.82 -4.36 12.96
CA GLY A 209 8.85 -3.66 12.22
C GLY A 209 9.33 -4.51 11.05
N GLY A 210 10.65 -4.66 10.93
CA GLY A 210 11.27 -5.36 9.82
C GLY A 210 11.81 -4.39 8.78
N ARG A 211 11.94 -4.84 7.53
CA ARG A 211 12.62 -4.08 6.46
C ARG A 211 11.87 -2.80 6.04
N LEU A 212 10.54 -2.78 6.17
CA LEU A 212 9.71 -1.59 5.92
C LEU A 212 9.64 -0.67 7.15
N GLY A 213 9.62 -1.24 8.35
CA GLY A 213 9.30 -0.50 9.58
C GLY A 213 7.81 -0.18 9.70
N LEU A 214 7.48 0.98 10.27
CA LEU A 214 6.10 1.45 10.44
C LEU A 214 5.81 2.57 9.44
N MET A 215 4.99 2.28 8.43
CA MET A 215 4.45 3.28 7.52
C MET A 215 3.20 3.92 8.13
N ILE A 216 3.12 5.24 8.12
CA ILE A 216 1.99 6.00 8.66
C ILE A 216 1.43 6.87 7.54
N ASP A 217 0.19 6.59 7.15
CA ASP A 217 -0.52 7.33 6.10
C ASP A 217 -1.56 8.26 6.71
N GLY A 218 -1.20 9.52 6.85
CA GLY A 218 -2.04 10.59 7.35
C GLY A 218 -2.85 11.33 6.29
N ARG A 219 -2.91 10.84 5.05
CA ARG A 219 -3.67 11.45 3.97
C ARG A 219 -5.18 11.26 4.18
N VAL A 220 -5.96 12.26 3.75
CA VAL A 220 -7.42 12.32 3.86
C VAL A 220 -8.02 12.27 2.48
#